data_AF-A0A2R5L0K7-F1
#
_entry.id   AF-A0A2R5L0K7-F1
#
_cell.length_a   1.000
_cell.length_b   1.000
_cell.length_c   1.000
_cell.angle_alpha   90.00
_cell.angle_beta   90.00
_cell.angle_gamma   90.00
#
_symmetry.space_group_name_H-M   'P 1'
#
loop_
_entity.id
_entity.type
_entity.pdbx_description
1 polymer ?
#
loop_
_entity_poly.entity_id
_entity_poly.type
_entity_poly.pdbx_seq_one_letter_code
_entity_poly.pdbx_strand_id
1 'polypeptide(L)'
;DSELEDDSLRDRRLPPAGYPIDMEDQVSIATGSWRSERSERPDENNVNIPITVSLVILFALLYGGTEMFRSFEDWDRLTSFYFCFISLTTIGFGDFVPGSSATSDQRINFIYCSLYLMFGLALLSMCFNLMQEEVVHKVTMCMKSVTFFKRRVTGT
;
A
#
# COMPACT_ATOMS: atom_id res chain seq x y z
N ASP A 1 -5.88 65.83 10.30
CA ASP A 1 -4.76 64.87 10.26
C ASP A 1 -4.27 64.42 11.64
N SER A 2 -5.17 63.97 12.52
CA SER A 2 -4.78 63.44 13.84
C SER A 2 -5.92 62.68 14.52
N GLU A 3 -6.62 61.80 13.78
CA GLU A 3 -7.72 60.99 14.36
C GLU A 3 -7.84 59.58 13.74
N LEU A 4 -6.81 59.11 13.02
CA LEU A 4 -6.80 57.80 12.35
C LEU A 4 -5.64 56.88 12.80
N GLU A 5 -4.87 57.26 13.82
CA GLU A 5 -3.78 56.43 14.38
C GLU A 5 -4.15 55.65 15.66
N ASP A 6 -5.29 55.94 16.31
CA ASP A 6 -5.59 55.42 17.66
C ASP A 6 -6.42 54.12 17.69
N ASP A 7 -6.86 53.58 16.55
CA ASP A 7 -7.71 52.37 16.56
C ASP A 7 -6.90 51.06 16.37
N SER A 8 -5.60 51.16 16.08
CA SER A 8 -4.71 49.99 15.97
C SER A 8 -4.20 49.45 17.32
N LEU A 9 -4.54 50.12 18.43
CA LEU A 9 -4.03 49.83 19.77
C LEU A 9 -5.05 49.10 20.68
N ARG A 10 -6.25 48.80 20.18
CA ARG A 10 -7.31 48.13 20.98
C ARG A 10 -7.35 46.60 20.93
N ASP A 11 -6.53 45.97 20.08
CA ASP A 11 -6.55 44.50 19.92
C ASP A 11 -5.33 43.79 20.54
N ARG A 12 -4.61 44.45 21.45
CA ARG A 12 -3.67 43.81 22.39
C ARG A 12 -4.38 43.37 23.67
N ARG A 13 -5.42 42.55 23.56
CA ARG A 13 -5.91 41.82 24.73
C ARG A 13 -4.88 40.75 25.12
N LEU A 14 -4.05 41.08 26.11
CA LEU A 14 -3.33 40.11 26.92
C LEU A 14 -4.33 39.06 27.44
N PRO A 15 -3.99 37.76 27.43
CA PRO A 15 -4.84 36.74 28.04
C PRO A 15 -5.01 37.03 29.54
N PRO A 16 -6.16 36.67 30.14
CA PRO A 16 -6.45 36.95 31.54
C PRO A 16 -5.42 36.30 32.48
N ALA A 17 -4.88 37.10 33.42
CA ALA A 17 -3.93 36.64 34.42
C ALA A 17 -4.61 35.69 35.42
N GLY A 18 -4.26 34.41 35.36
CA GLY A 18 -4.79 33.39 36.27
C GLY A 18 -4.93 31.98 35.69
N TYR A 19 -4.62 31.77 34.41
CA TYR A 19 -4.56 30.42 33.83
C TYR A 19 -3.17 29.80 34.05
N PRO A 20 -3.06 28.52 34.44
CA PRO A 20 -1.77 27.85 34.46
C PRO A 20 -1.21 27.80 33.04
N ILE A 21 -0.04 28.41 32.83
CA ILE A 21 0.68 28.40 31.56
C ILE A 21 1.45 27.08 31.46
N ASP A 22 0.99 26.21 30.58
CA ASP A 22 1.71 25.02 30.16
C ASP A 22 2.95 25.43 29.34
N MET A 23 4.05 24.72 29.61
CA MET A 23 5.39 25.06 29.11
C MET A 23 5.50 25.01 27.57
N GLU A 24 4.54 24.38 26.88
CA GLU A 24 4.48 24.25 25.42
C GLU A 24 4.10 25.58 24.72
N ASP A 25 3.25 26.41 25.34
CA ASP A 25 2.79 27.66 24.73
C ASP A 25 3.86 28.76 24.75
N GLN A 26 4.76 28.73 25.74
CA GLN A 26 5.90 29.65 25.82
C GLN A 26 6.93 29.41 24.72
N VAL A 27 7.16 28.14 24.34
CA VAL A 27 8.10 27.75 23.27
C VAL A 27 7.60 28.22 21.91
N SER A 28 6.27 28.16 21.70
CA SER A 28 5.62 28.56 20.46
C SER A 28 5.62 30.07 20.21
N ILE A 29 5.63 30.88 21.28
CA ILE A 29 5.66 32.35 21.19
C ILE A 29 7.11 32.88 21.14
N ALA A 30 8.05 32.21 21.82
CA ALA A 30 9.46 32.59 21.82
C ALA A 30 10.16 32.28 20.49
N THR A 31 9.70 31.26 19.74
CA THR A 31 10.22 30.92 18.42
C THR A 31 9.39 31.60 17.33
N GLY A 32 9.61 32.90 17.13
CA GLY A 32 9.09 33.65 15.98
C GLY A 32 9.69 33.23 14.63
N SER A 33 9.70 31.94 14.31
CA SER A 33 10.26 31.33 13.10
C SER A 33 9.44 30.09 12.74
N TRP A 34 9.39 29.76 11.45
CA TRP A 34 8.64 28.67 10.78
C TRP A 34 7.24 28.99 10.21
N ARG A 35 6.93 30.28 10.02
CA ARG A 35 6.20 30.67 8.81
C ARG A 35 7.16 30.58 7.63
N SER A 36 7.31 29.39 7.03
CA SER A 36 7.69 29.18 5.62
C SER A 36 8.24 27.76 5.43
N GLU A 37 7.36 26.77 5.40
CA GLU A 37 7.54 25.64 4.49
C GLU A 37 6.19 25.47 3.78
N ARG A 38 5.88 26.44 2.91
CA ARG A 38 4.91 26.24 1.84
C ARG A 38 5.51 25.12 0.99
N SER A 39 5.29 23.86 1.37
CA SER A 39 5.56 22.73 0.51
C SER A 39 4.86 23.05 -0.81
N GLU A 40 5.67 23.30 -1.83
CA GLU A 40 5.29 23.19 -3.21
C GLU A 40 4.47 21.91 -3.31
N ARG A 41 3.21 22.03 -3.73
CA ARG A 41 2.42 20.85 -4.04
C ARG A 41 3.14 20.26 -5.26
N PRO A 42 3.85 19.12 -5.19
CA PRO A 42 4.24 18.45 -6.42
C PRO A 42 2.93 18.19 -7.16
N ASP A 43 2.95 18.37 -8.49
CA ASP A 43 1.79 18.17 -9.34
C ASP A 43 1.00 16.96 -8.86
N GLU A 44 -0.33 17.13 -8.80
CA GLU A 44 -1.31 16.08 -8.51
C GLU A 44 -1.29 15.07 -9.68
N ASN A 45 -0.13 14.43 -9.87
CA ASN A 45 -0.02 13.15 -10.49
C ASN A 45 -0.94 12.27 -9.68
N ASN A 46 -2.10 12.00 -10.25
CA ASN A 46 -3.04 11.02 -9.76
C ASN A 46 -2.31 9.68 -9.85
N VAL A 47 -1.48 9.37 -8.84
CA VAL A 47 -0.77 8.12 -8.67
C VAL A 47 -1.81 7.11 -8.22
N ASN A 48 -2.67 6.75 -9.17
CA ASN A 48 -3.64 5.67 -9.08
C ASN A 48 -2.84 4.37 -9.18
N ILE A 49 -2.07 4.01 -8.15
CA ILE A 49 -1.37 2.72 -8.19
C ILE A 49 -1.61 1.77 -7.01
N PRO A 50 -2.88 1.49 -6.69
CA PRO A 50 -3.19 0.44 -5.73
C PRO A 50 -3.51 -0.92 -6.41
N ILE A 51 -3.79 -0.95 -7.73
CA ILE A 51 -4.03 -2.21 -8.48
C ILE A 51 -2.85 -2.56 -9.39
N THR A 52 -2.33 -1.60 -10.15
CA THR A 52 -1.26 -1.88 -11.11
C THR A 52 0.03 -2.35 -10.44
N VAL A 53 0.38 -1.81 -9.26
CA VAL A 53 1.53 -2.26 -8.45
C VAL A 53 1.35 -3.70 -8.02
N SER A 54 0.19 -4.05 -7.46
CA SER A 54 -0.11 -5.43 -7.04
C SER A 54 -0.04 -6.40 -8.23
N LEU A 55 -0.54 -6.03 -9.41
CA LEU A 55 -0.40 -6.84 -10.63
C LEU A 55 1.07 -6.99 -11.05
N VAL A 56 1.85 -5.91 -11.05
CA VAL A 56 3.27 -5.96 -11.40
C VAL A 56 4.05 -6.85 -10.43
N ILE A 57 3.78 -6.76 -9.13
CA ILE A 57 4.41 -7.62 -8.11
C ILE A 57 4.03 -9.07 -8.31
N LEU A 58 2.76 -9.39 -8.59
CA LEU A 58 2.32 -10.76 -8.90
C LEU A 58 3.03 -11.33 -10.13
N PHE A 59 3.10 -10.54 -11.21
CA PHE A 59 3.83 -10.95 -12.41
C PHE A 59 5.32 -11.13 -12.13
N ALA A 60 5.95 -10.25 -11.34
CA ALA A 60 7.34 -10.36 -10.96
C ALA A 60 7.62 -11.59 -10.09
N LEU A 61 6.73 -11.92 -9.16
CA LEU A 61 6.80 -13.14 -8.35
C LEU A 61 6.75 -14.39 -9.22
N LEU A 62 5.79 -14.48 -10.13
CA LEU A 62 5.63 -15.64 -11.03
C LEU A 62 6.82 -15.77 -11.99
N TYR A 63 7.24 -14.67 -12.61
CA TYR A 63 8.36 -14.68 -13.55
C TYR A 63 9.69 -14.99 -12.84
N GLY A 64 9.94 -14.36 -11.70
CA GLY A 64 11.14 -14.60 -10.89
C GLY A 64 11.21 -16.04 -10.37
N GLY A 65 10.08 -16.60 -9.93
CA GLY A 65 10.01 -18.01 -9.56
C GLY A 65 10.28 -18.94 -10.74
N THR A 66 9.65 -18.66 -11.89
CA THR A 66 9.83 -19.46 -13.12
C THR A 66 11.30 -19.54 -13.53
N GLU A 67 12.00 -18.41 -13.60
CA GLU A 67 13.42 -18.41 -14.02
C GLU A 67 14.33 -19.05 -12.97
N MET A 68 14.00 -18.89 -11.68
CA MET A 68 14.71 -19.55 -10.59
C MET A 68 14.58 -21.08 -10.72
N PHE A 69 13.36 -21.63 -10.71
CA PHE A 69 13.14 -23.08 -10.77
C PHE A 69 13.61 -23.70 -12.09
N ARG A 70 13.51 -22.97 -13.20
CA ARG A 70 14.08 -23.40 -14.48
C ARG A 70 15.59 -23.58 -14.40
N SER A 71 16.30 -22.70 -13.71
CA SER A 71 17.75 -22.78 -13.57
C SER A 71 18.22 -23.87 -12.61
N PHE A 72 17.44 -24.16 -11.55
CA PHE A 72 17.82 -25.14 -10.52
C PHE A 72 17.40 -26.58 -10.83
N GLU A 73 16.23 -26.78 -11.45
CA GLU A 73 15.67 -28.11 -11.72
C GLU A 73 15.63 -28.47 -13.22
N ASP A 74 16.10 -27.57 -14.09
CA ASP A 74 16.09 -27.73 -15.56
C ASP A 74 14.70 -28.07 -16.13
N TRP A 75 13.65 -27.56 -15.47
CA TRP A 75 12.27 -27.74 -15.88
C TRP A 75 11.91 -26.86 -17.07
N ASP A 76 10.94 -27.29 -17.88
CA ASP A 76 10.42 -26.44 -18.95
C ASP A 76 9.78 -25.16 -18.38
N ARG A 77 9.84 -24.06 -19.14
CA ARG A 77 9.27 -22.76 -18.73
C ARG A 77 7.81 -22.87 -18.31
N LEU A 78 7.02 -23.71 -18.99
CA LEU A 78 5.61 -23.90 -18.65
C LEU A 78 5.44 -24.70 -17.37
N THR A 79 6.29 -25.70 -17.13
CA THR A 79 6.28 -26.52 -15.90
C THR A 79 6.68 -25.69 -14.68
N SER A 80 7.76 -24.91 -14.78
CA SER A 80 8.19 -24.01 -13.70
C SER A 80 7.15 -22.94 -13.39
N PHE A 81 6.54 -22.33 -14.42
CA PHE A 81 5.47 -21.36 -14.24
C PHE A 81 4.24 -21.98 -13.56
N TYR A 82 3.82 -23.16 -14.02
CA TYR A 82 2.71 -23.89 -13.44
C TYR A 82 2.97 -24.18 -11.96
N PHE A 83 4.15 -24.71 -11.62
CA PHE A 83 4.55 -24.98 -10.23
C PHE A 83 4.51 -23.72 -9.36
N CYS A 84 5.08 -22.60 -9.83
CA CYS A 84 5.04 -21.33 -9.11
C CYS A 84 3.61 -20.83 -8.92
N PHE A 85 2.78 -20.89 -9.96
CA PHE A 85 1.39 -20.45 -9.90
C PHE A 85 0.59 -21.27 -8.88
N ILE A 86 0.57 -22.60 -8.98
CA ILE A 86 -0.22 -23.46 -8.08
C ILE A 86 0.22 -23.33 -6.61
N SER A 87 1.51 -23.07 -6.39
CA SER A 87 2.07 -22.94 -5.04
C SER A 87 1.72 -21.59 -4.43
N LEU A 88 1.82 -20.50 -5.21
CA LEU A 88 1.42 -19.16 -4.76
C LEU A 88 -0.09 -19.04 -4.59
N THR A 89 -0.89 -19.61 -5.48
CA THR A 89 -2.36 -19.63 -5.33
C THR A 89 -2.82 -20.61 -4.25
N THR A 90 -1.91 -21.27 -3.55
CA THR A 90 -2.18 -22.27 -2.50
C THR A 90 -3.08 -23.42 -2.97
N ILE A 91 -3.12 -23.70 -4.28
CA ILE A 91 -3.82 -24.86 -4.84
C ILE A 91 -3.05 -26.12 -4.47
N GLY A 92 -1.72 -26.09 -4.66
CA GLY A 92 -0.79 -27.06 -4.08
C GLY A 92 -1.04 -28.52 -4.44
N PHE A 93 -1.27 -28.87 -5.72
CA PHE A 93 -1.48 -30.26 -6.14
C PHE A 93 -0.33 -31.19 -5.78
N GLY A 94 0.90 -30.68 -5.72
CA GLY A 94 2.10 -31.45 -5.32
C GLY A 94 2.55 -32.47 -6.37
N ASP A 95 2.12 -32.29 -7.62
CA ASP A 95 2.50 -33.10 -8.79
C ASP A 95 3.95 -32.83 -9.26
N PHE A 96 4.41 -31.58 -9.12
CA PHE A 96 5.80 -31.20 -9.33
C PHE A 96 6.41 -30.76 -8.01
N VAL A 97 7.53 -31.39 -7.62
CA VAL A 97 8.26 -31.08 -6.38
C VAL A 97 9.75 -30.99 -6.70
N PRO A 98 10.44 -29.92 -6.27
CA PRO A 98 11.89 -29.81 -6.43
C PRO A 98 12.58 -30.99 -5.75
N GLY A 99 13.62 -31.54 -6.38
CA GLY A 99 14.34 -32.72 -5.89
C GLY A 99 13.95 -34.05 -6.52
N SER A 100 13.11 -34.05 -7.56
CA SER A 100 12.87 -35.27 -8.37
C SER A 100 14.04 -35.60 -9.28
N SER A 101 14.84 -34.59 -9.66
CA SER A 101 16.06 -34.76 -10.44
C SER A 101 17.16 -35.26 -9.51
N ALA A 102 17.70 -36.46 -9.75
CA ALA A 102 18.66 -37.17 -8.90
C ALA A 102 20.08 -36.54 -8.84
N THR A 103 20.17 -35.22 -8.90
CA THR A 103 21.38 -34.44 -8.66
C THR A 103 21.62 -34.27 -7.16
N SER A 104 22.88 -34.33 -6.74
CA SER A 104 23.37 -34.38 -5.35
C SER A 104 22.90 -33.24 -4.42
N ASP A 105 22.30 -32.18 -4.96
CA ASP A 105 21.95 -30.94 -4.24
C ASP A 105 20.46 -30.81 -3.90
N GLN A 106 19.72 -31.92 -3.80
CA GLN A 106 18.30 -31.94 -3.43
C GLN A 106 17.97 -31.07 -2.19
N ARG A 107 18.83 -31.07 -1.16
CA ARG A 107 18.61 -30.27 0.07
C ARG A 107 18.60 -28.76 -0.20
N ILE A 108 19.46 -28.31 -1.11
CA ILE A 108 19.63 -26.90 -1.45
C ILE A 108 18.39 -26.41 -2.21
N ASN A 109 17.87 -27.23 -3.13
CA ASN A 109 16.64 -26.91 -3.88
C ASN A 109 15.42 -26.76 -2.97
N PHE A 110 15.29 -27.60 -1.93
CA PHE A 110 14.21 -27.45 -0.93
C PHE A 110 14.34 -26.16 -0.10
N ILE A 111 15.56 -25.77 0.28
CA ILE A 111 15.80 -24.51 1.01
C ILE A 111 15.38 -23.34 0.14
N TYR A 112 15.85 -23.26 -1.11
CA TYR A 112 15.46 -22.18 -2.02
C TYR A 112 13.95 -22.16 -2.30
N CYS A 113 13.33 -23.33 -2.46
CA CYS A 113 11.88 -23.44 -2.61
C CYS A 113 11.14 -22.87 -1.40
N SER A 114 11.52 -23.26 -0.18
CA SER A 114 10.88 -22.76 1.04
C SER A 114 11.07 -21.25 1.23
N LEU A 115 12.26 -20.71 0.94
CA LEU A 115 12.55 -19.28 1.01
C LEU A 115 11.71 -18.49 0.00
N TYR A 116 11.63 -18.98 -1.23
CA TYR A 116 10.80 -18.38 -2.27
C TYR A 116 9.32 -18.40 -1.90
N LEU A 117 8.80 -19.51 -1.38
CA LEU A 117 7.40 -19.60 -0.95
C LEU A 117 7.10 -18.71 0.26
N MET A 118 8.00 -18.62 1.24
CA MET A 118 7.85 -17.72 2.38
C MET A 118 7.76 -16.26 1.93
N PHE A 119 8.70 -15.83 1.07
CA PHE A 119 8.73 -14.46 0.56
C PHE A 119 7.55 -14.18 -0.39
N GLY A 120 7.25 -15.12 -1.29
CA GLY A 120 6.18 -15.02 -2.26
C GLY A 120 4.80 -14.93 -1.61
N LEU A 121 4.52 -15.75 -0.59
CA LEU A 121 3.26 -15.69 0.15
C LEU A 121 3.13 -14.42 1.00
N ALA A 122 4.23 -13.91 1.57
CA ALA A 122 4.22 -12.65 2.29
C ALA A 122 3.86 -11.46 1.38
N LEU A 123 4.51 -11.38 0.21
CA LEU A 123 4.20 -10.36 -0.79
C LEU A 123 2.80 -10.54 -1.38
N LEU A 124 2.39 -11.78 -1.61
CA LEU A 124 1.04 -12.10 -2.09
C LEU A 124 -0.03 -11.66 -1.09
N SER A 125 0.18 -11.87 0.22
CA SER A 125 -0.70 -11.40 1.28
C SER A 125 -0.82 -9.87 1.29
N MET A 126 0.31 -9.16 1.19
CA MET A 126 0.32 -7.70 1.07
C MET A 126 -0.46 -7.23 -0.17
N CYS A 127 -0.24 -7.88 -1.32
CA CYS A 127 -0.95 -7.57 -2.56
C CYS A 127 -2.46 -7.82 -2.44
N PHE A 128 -2.86 -8.92 -1.78
CA PHE A 128 -4.26 -9.22 -1.54
C PHE A 128 -4.93 -8.21 -0.61
N ASN A 129 -4.21 -7.70 0.40
CA ASN A 129 -4.74 -6.65 1.28
C ASN A 129 -4.99 -5.36 0.48
N LEU A 130 -4.03 -4.92 -0.33
CA LEU A 130 -4.20 -3.75 -1.21
C LEU A 130 -5.35 -3.93 -2.21
N MET A 131 -5.43 -5.09 -2.85
CA MET A 131 -6.51 -5.40 -3.79
C MET A 131 -7.88 -5.38 -3.11
N GLN A 132 -7.99 -5.90 -1.88
CA GLN A 132 -9.23 -5.87 -1.11
C GLN A 132 -9.67 -4.44 -0.78
N GLU A 133 -8.77 -3.58 -0.33
CA GLU A 133 -9.10 -2.17 0.01
C GLU A 133 -9.67 -1.42 -1.21
N GLU A 134 -9.06 -1.60 -2.38
CA GLU A 134 -9.53 -0.98 -3.63
C GLU A 134 -10.84 -1.54 -4.14
N VAL A 135 -10.98 -2.87 -4.10
CA VAL A 135 -12.20 -3.55 -4.51
C VAL A 135 -13.34 -3.12 -3.58
N VAL A 136 -13.12 -3.04 -2.27
CA VAL A 136 -14.13 -2.57 -1.30
C VAL A 136 -14.56 -1.14 -1.58
N HIS A 137 -13.62 -0.25 -1.93
CA HIS A 137 -13.93 1.13 -2.25
C HIS A 137 -14.82 1.23 -3.51
N LYS A 138 -14.46 0.51 -4.59
CA LYS A 138 -15.26 0.46 -5.82
C LYS A 138 -16.61 -0.24 -5.62
N VAL A 139 -16.64 -1.35 -4.89
CA VAL A 139 -17.86 -2.12 -4.60
C VAL A 139 -18.82 -1.29 -3.75
N THR A 140 -18.34 -0.54 -2.75
CA THR A 140 -19.18 0.34 -1.93
C THR A 140 -19.80 1.46 -2.77
N MET A 141 -19.05 2.04 -3.71
CA MET A 141 -19.58 3.02 -4.66
C MET A 141 -20.62 2.43 -5.61
N CYS A 142 -20.37 1.21 -6.09
CA CYS A 142 -21.31 0.48 -6.95
C CYS A 142 -22.59 0.11 -6.17
N MET A 143 -22.48 -0.38 -4.93
CA MET A 143 -23.60 -0.64 -4.02
C MET A 143 -24.42 0.61 -3.74
N LYS A 144 -23.77 1.76 -3.52
CA LYS A 144 -24.46 3.05 -3.35
C LYS A 144 -25.25 3.43 -4.61
N SER A 145 -24.66 3.23 -5.79
CA SER A 145 -25.32 3.51 -7.08
C SER A 145 -26.51 2.59 -7.34
N VAL A 146 -26.40 1.29 -7.03
CA VAL A 146 -27.50 0.32 -7.13
C VAL A 146 -28.61 0.62 -6.12
N THR A 147 -28.27 0.98 -4.88
CA THR A 147 -29.26 1.38 -3.86
C THR A 147 -29.98 2.67 -4.24
N PHE A 148 -29.24 3.65 -4.79
CA PHE A 148 -29.81 4.88 -5.32
C PHE A 148 -30.73 4.63 -6.51
N PHE A 149 -30.34 3.74 -7.43
CA PHE A 149 -31.18 3.32 -8.55
C PHE A 149 -32.45 2.61 -8.06
N LYS A 150 -32.35 1.73 -7.05
CA LYS A 150 -33.50 1.08 -6.43
C LYS A 150 -34.46 2.09 -5.79
N ARG A 151 -33.94 3.13 -5.12
CA ARG A 151 -34.76 4.24 -4.59
C ARG A 151 -35.43 5.06 -5.69
N ARG A 152 -34.83 5.18 -6.88
CA ARG A 152 -35.46 5.84 -8.03
C ARG A 152 -36.55 5.02 -8.72
N VAL A 153 -36.43 3.68 -8.74
CA VAL A 153 -37.40 2.81 -9.43
C VAL A 153 -38.63 2.48 -8.58
N THR A 154 -38.52 2.40 -7.26
CA THR A 154 -39.65 2.10 -6.36
C THR A 154 -40.48 3.34 -5.97
N GLY A 155 -40.27 4.47 -6.64
CA GLY A 155 -40.95 5.75 -6.37
C GLY A 155 -42.21 6.04 -7.19
N THR A 156 -42.83 5.04 -7.83
CA THR A 156 -44.12 5.15 -8.56
C THR A 156 -45.11 4.11 -8.08
#